data_AF-X0VNT7-F1
#
_entry.id   AF-X0VNT7-F1
#
_cell.length_a   1.000
_cell.length_b   1.000
_cell.length_c   1.000
_cell.angle_alpha   90.00
_cell.angle_beta   90.00
_cell.angle_gamma   90.00
#
_symmetry.space_group_name_H-M   'P 1'
#
loop_
_entity.id
_entity.type
_entity.pdbx_description
1 polymer ?
#
loop_
_entity_poly.entity_id
_entity_poly.type
_entity_poly.pdbx_seq_one_letter_code
_entity_poly.pdbx_strand_id
1 'polypeptide(L)'
;MDIEKIVNKYLGKVSPRVMAVVFKHIKPIPFVKKRIQKEYDGIMSNLENVVKPYKDRFVTFSHLPETGRDKGDIIKEMEELQSIEESKWKDGFASGAVYHGDDDHINFLNKVYAINSQSNPLHSDIWPSTAKYESEVVCMA
;
A
#
# COMPACT_ATOMS: atom_id res chain seq x y z
N MET A 1 4.57 25.92 31.82
CA MET A 1 6.05 25.89 31.87
C MET A 1 6.50 25.07 30.68
N ASP A 2 7.05 25.73 29.65
CA ASP A 2 7.27 25.17 28.31
C ASP A 2 8.30 24.03 28.30
N ILE A 3 7.82 22.79 28.41
CA ILE A 3 8.65 21.59 28.25
C ILE A 3 9.38 21.62 26.90
N GLU A 4 8.73 22.12 25.84
CA GLU A 4 9.32 22.27 24.52
C GLU A 4 10.52 23.25 24.47
N LYS A 5 10.46 24.38 25.20
CA LYS A 5 11.60 25.33 25.28
C LYS A 5 12.77 24.75 26.06
N ILE A 6 12.50 23.98 27.11
CA ILE A 6 13.55 23.31 27.90
C ILE A 6 14.20 22.20 27.07
N VAL A 7 13.39 21.42 26.36
CA VAL A 7 13.84 20.35 25.47
C VAL A 7 14.73 20.92 24.36
N ASN A 8 14.28 21.92 23.62
CA ASN A 8 15.08 22.51 22.54
C ASN A 8 16.35 23.22 23.02
N LYS A 9 16.35 23.83 24.21
CA LYS A 9 17.51 24.57 24.75
C LYS A 9 18.61 23.65 25.30
N TYR A 10 18.26 22.49 25.85
CA TYR A 10 19.22 21.61 26.53
C TYR A 10 19.48 20.29 25.77
N LEU A 11 18.48 19.68 25.12
CA LEU A 11 18.66 18.38 24.45
C LEU A 11 19.39 18.48 23.11
N GLY A 12 19.32 19.63 22.41
CA GLY A 12 20.07 19.86 21.17
C GLY A 12 21.60 19.92 21.33
N LYS A 13 22.11 19.96 22.58
CA LYS A 13 23.56 19.99 22.89
C LYS A 13 24.10 18.67 23.45
N VAL A 14 23.26 17.67 23.66
CA VAL A 14 23.65 16.39 24.27
C VAL A 14 23.99 15.38 23.17
N SER A 15 25.09 14.64 23.34
CA SER A 15 25.48 13.66 22.33
C SER A 15 24.43 12.53 22.21
N PRO A 16 24.15 12.04 20.99
CA PRO A 16 23.17 10.97 20.76
C PRO A 16 23.44 9.70 21.59
N ARG A 17 24.73 9.42 21.87
CA ARG A 17 25.16 8.27 22.69
C ARG A 17 24.74 8.40 24.14
N VAL A 18 24.86 9.60 24.72
CA VAL A 18 24.43 9.86 26.10
C VAL A 18 22.91 9.75 26.21
N MET A 19 22.17 10.30 25.23
CA MET A 19 20.71 10.15 25.16
C MET A 19 20.27 8.69 25.07
N ALA A 20 20.96 7.86 24.28
CA ALA A 20 20.65 6.43 24.17
C ALA A 20 20.83 5.69 25.50
N VAL A 21 21.89 5.98 26.25
CA VAL A 21 22.14 5.39 27.57
C VAL A 21 21.08 5.82 28.57
N VAL A 22 20.78 7.12 28.65
CA VAL A 22 19.75 7.67 29.54
C VAL A 22 18.38 7.07 29.21
N PHE A 23 18.01 7.01 27.94
CA PHE A 23 16.75 6.41 27.49
C PHE A 23 16.67 4.92 27.84
N LYS A 24 17.77 4.16 27.67
CA LYS A 24 17.83 2.74 28.04
C LYS A 24 17.53 2.50 29.52
N HIS A 25 17.97 3.39 30.40
CA HIS A 25 17.74 3.28 31.85
C HIS A 25 16.38 3.82 32.30
N ILE A 26 15.81 4.79 31.59
CA ILE A 26 14.50 5.39 31.92
C ILE A 26 13.33 4.59 31.32
N LYS A 27 13.51 3.94 30.16
CA LYS A 27 12.49 3.12 29.48
C LYS A 27 11.81 2.03 30.34
N PRO A 28 12.49 1.31 31.24
CA PRO A 28 11.88 0.26 32.06
C PRO A 28 10.93 0.79 33.14
N ILE A 29 11.00 2.09 33.46
CA ILE A 29 10.17 2.71 34.51
C ILE A 29 8.70 2.56 34.11
N PRO A 30 7.82 1.99 34.97
CA PRO A 30 6.44 1.66 34.60
C PRO A 30 5.65 2.83 34.01
N PHE A 31 5.83 4.03 34.55
CA PHE A 31 5.18 5.26 34.05
C PHE A 31 5.64 5.61 32.63
N VAL A 32 6.95 5.52 32.37
CA VAL A 32 7.53 5.80 31.05
C VAL A 32 7.13 4.72 30.05
N LYS A 33 7.19 3.45 30.44
CA LYS A 33 6.70 2.33 29.63
C LYS A 33 5.23 2.49 29.24
N LYS A 34 4.37 2.88 30.19
CA LYS A 34 2.93 3.13 29.93
C LYS A 34 2.72 4.30 28.96
N ARG A 35 3.53 5.36 29.07
CA ARG A 35 3.50 6.49 28.14
C ARG A 35 3.95 6.07 26.73
N ILE A 36 5.06 5.34 26.60
CA ILE A 36 5.56 4.82 25.32
C ILE A 36 4.54 3.88 24.67
N GLN A 37 3.95 2.96 25.45
CA GLN A 37 2.94 2.03 24.93
C GLN A 37 1.72 2.79 24.39
N LYS A 38 1.26 3.83 25.09
CA LYS A 38 0.14 4.66 24.62
C LYS A 38 0.41 5.32 23.28
N GLU A 39 1.63 5.84 23.06
CA GLU A 39 2.01 6.41 21.76
C GLU A 39 2.12 5.32 20.69
N TYR A 40 2.67 4.15 21.04
CA TYR A 40 2.76 3.01 20.12
C TYR A 40 1.38 2.51 19.69
N ASP A 41 0.45 2.35 20.62
CA ASP A 41 -0.93 1.94 20.34
C ASP A 41 -1.63 2.96 19.44
N GLY A 42 -1.39 4.25 19.65
CA GLY A 42 -1.88 5.32 18.78
C GLY A 42 -1.36 5.22 17.35
N ILE A 43 -0.04 5.00 17.19
CA ILE A 43 0.58 4.80 15.87
C ILE A 43 0.03 3.54 15.20
N MET A 44 -0.08 2.43 15.94
CA MET A 44 -0.58 1.17 15.41
C MET A 44 -2.04 1.28 14.96
N SER A 45 -2.88 1.97 15.72
CA SER A 45 -4.28 2.23 15.35
C SER A 45 -4.39 3.07 14.07
N ASN A 46 -3.60 4.15 13.98
CA ASN A 46 -3.56 4.97 12.77
C ASN A 46 -3.08 4.16 11.56
N LEU A 47 -2.03 3.35 11.73
CA LEU A 47 -1.52 2.49 10.68
C LEU A 47 -2.54 1.44 10.25
N GLU A 48 -3.27 0.86 11.19
CA GLU A 48 -4.30 -0.13 10.90
C GLU A 48 -5.40 0.46 10.01
N ASN A 49 -5.82 1.70 10.27
CA ASN A 49 -6.83 2.37 9.44
C ASN A 49 -6.34 2.68 8.03
N VAL A 50 -5.03 2.91 7.85
CA VAL A 50 -4.41 3.16 6.54
C VAL A 50 -4.23 1.86 5.75
N VAL A 51 -3.77 0.79 6.42
CA VAL A 51 -3.43 -0.49 5.77
C VAL A 51 -4.66 -1.38 5.59
N LYS A 52 -5.65 -1.27 6.47
CA LYS A 52 -6.88 -2.07 6.47
C LYS A 52 -8.13 -1.20 6.53
N PRO A 53 -8.31 -0.25 5.59
CA PRO A 53 -9.45 0.68 5.61
C PRO A 53 -10.80 -0.02 5.44
N TYR A 54 -10.79 -1.28 5.01
CA TYR A 54 -11.97 -2.07 4.64
C TYR A 54 -12.31 -3.20 5.63
N LYS A 55 -11.53 -3.37 6.71
CA LYS A 55 -11.65 -4.52 7.64
C LYS A 55 -13.03 -4.68 8.27
N ASP A 56 -13.74 -3.57 8.48
CA ASP A 56 -15.06 -3.54 9.12
C ASP A 56 -16.21 -3.59 8.08
N ARG A 57 -15.88 -3.55 6.79
CA ARG A 57 -16.84 -3.52 5.67
C ARG A 57 -16.84 -4.79 4.81
N PHE A 58 -15.68 -5.44 4.69
CA PHE A 58 -15.49 -6.61 3.84
C PHE A 58 -14.90 -7.77 4.63
N VAL A 59 -15.22 -8.99 4.21
CA VAL A 59 -14.68 -10.19 4.85
C VAL A 59 -13.17 -10.26 4.62
N THR A 60 -12.42 -10.33 5.71
CA THR A 60 -10.97 -10.51 5.65
C THR A 60 -10.63 -11.99 5.77
N PHE A 61 -9.94 -12.53 4.76
CA PHE A 61 -9.45 -13.90 4.76
C PHE A 61 -8.01 -13.94 5.29
N SER A 62 -7.80 -14.58 6.44
CA SER A 62 -6.45 -14.81 7.01
C SER A 62 -5.81 -16.12 6.53
N HIS A 63 -6.63 -16.99 5.92
CA HIS A 63 -6.25 -18.30 5.37
C HIS A 63 -7.12 -18.56 4.13
N LEU A 64 -6.72 -19.49 3.27
CA LEU A 64 -7.56 -19.92 2.16
C LEU A 64 -8.87 -20.52 2.70
N PRO A 65 -10.04 -20.14 2.14
CA PRO A 65 -11.31 -20.72 2.55
C PRO A 65 -11.37 -22.19 2.14
N GLU A 66 -12.00 -23.03 2.98
CA GLU A 66 -12.14 -24.47 2.70
C GLU A 66 -12.96 -24.74 1.43
N THR A 67 -13.93 -23.89 1.15
CA THR A 67 -14.73 -23.92 -0.09
C THR A 67 -14.41 -22.67 -0.91
N GLY A 68 -14.22 -22.86 -2.22
CA GLY A 68 -14.01 -21.75 -3.14
C GLY A 68 -15.19 -20.78 -3.11
N ARG A 69 -14.89 -19.47 -3.08
CA ARG A 69 -15.92 -18.44 -3.20
C ARG A 69 -16.55 -18.47 -4.58
N ASP A 70 -17.80 -18.01 -4.66
CA ASP A 70 -18.44 -17.76 -5.93
C ASP A 70 -17.69 -16.66 -6.71
N LYS A 71 -17.54 -16.86 -8.03
CA LYS A 71 -16.81 -15.92 -8.88
C LYS A 71 -17.53 -14.58 -9.00
N GLY A 72 -18.87 -14.59 -9.05
CA GLY A 72 -19.69 -13.39 -9.09
C GLY A 72 -19.57 -12.58 -7.81
N ASP A 73 -19.55 -13.24 -6.66
CA ASP A 73 -19.32 -12.58 -5.37
C ASP A 73 -17.94 -11.92 -5.28
N ILE A 74 -16.88 -12.60 -5.78
CA ILE A 74 -15.54 -12.02 -5.85
C ILE A 74 -15.52 -10.78 -6.76
N ILE A 75 -16.07 -10.89 -7.97
CA ILE A 75 -16.08 -9.78 -8.94
C ILE A 75 -16.85 -8.59 -8.36
N LYS A 76 -18.02 -8.82 -7.79
CA LYS A 76 -18.86 -7.78 -7.20
C LYS A 76 -18.13 -7.04 -6.06
N GLU A 77 -17.42 -7.77 -5.21
CA GLU A 77 -16.59 -7.18 -4.15
C GLU A 77 -15.45 -6.32 -4.73
N MET A 78 -14.78 -6.79 -5.79
CA MET A 78 -13.73 -6.04 -6.47
C MET A 78 -14.26 -4.78 -7.16
N GLU A 79 -15.42 -4.84 -7.81
CA GLU A 79 -16.10 -3.69 -8.42
C GLU A 79 -16.52 -2.65 -7.36
N GLU A 80 -17.03 -3.10 -6.21
CA GLU A 80 -17.36 -2.19 -5.11
C GLU A 80 -16.11 -1.46 -4.60
N LEU A 81 -15.02 -2.19 -4.36
CA LEU A 81 -13.74 -1.60 -3.95
C LEU A 81 -13.21 -0.60 -4.98
N GLN A 82 -13.22 -0.98 -6.27
CA GLN A 82 -12.82 -0.09 -7.35
C GLN A 82 -13.63 1.21 -7.35
N SER A 83 -14.95 1.13 -7.20
CA SER A 83 -15.84 2.31 -7.20
C SER A 83 -15.54 3.28 -6.05
N ILE A 84 -15.10 2.78 -4.90
CA ILE A 84 -14.72 3.59 -3.73
C ILE A 84 -13.38 4.30 -3.96
N GLU A 85 -12.48 3.67 -4.72
CA GLU A 85 -11.11 4.13 -4.93
C GLU A 85 -10.96 5.05 -6.15
N GLU A 86 -11.80 4.84 -7.16
CA GLU A 86 -11.69 5.46 -8.48
C GLU A 86 -11.71 6.99 -8.44
N SER A 87 -12.64 7.59 -7.71
CA SER A 87 -12.80 9.05 -7.64
C SER A 87 -11.52 9.78 -7.25
N LYS A 88 -10.68 9.18 -6.39
CA LYS A 88 -9.44 9.80 -5.92
C LYS A 88 -8.44 10.09 -7.04
N TRP A 89 -8.34 9.20 -8.04
CA TRP A 89 -7.40 9.38 -9.13
C TRP A 89 -8.09 9.90 -10.39
N LYS A 90 -9.36 9.54 -10.63
CA LYS A 90 -10.13 9.99 -11.78
C LYS A 90 -10.36 11.51 -11.76
N ASP A 91 -10.55 12.07 -10.57
CA ASP A 91 -10.74 13.52 -10.38
C ASP A 91 -9.39 14.28 -10.26
N GLY A 92 -8.25 13.61 -10.44
CA GLY A 92 -6.93 14.24 -10.47
C GLY A 92 -6.30 14.54 -9.10
N PHE A 93 -6.84 13.99 -8.00
CA PHE A 93 -6.27 14.20 -6.65
C PHE A 93 -5.04 13.32 -6.35
N ALA A 94 -4.64 12.43 -7.26
CA ALA A 94 -3.54 11.48 -7.06
C ALA A 94 -2.31 11.84 -7.93
N SER A 95 -1.42 12.68 -7.40
CA SER A 95 -0.19 13.12 -8.10
C SER A 95 0.70 11.95 -8.53
N GLY A 96 0.87 11.77 -9.84
CA GLY A 96 1.78 10.78 -10.44
C GLY A 96 1.34 9.31 -10.32
N ALA A 97 0.12 9.05 -9.83
CA ALA A 97 -0.36 7.68 -9.63
C ALA A 97 -0.92 7.05 -10.91
N VAL A 98 -1.77 7.80 -11.63
CA VAL A 98 -2.40 7.35 -12.89
C VAL A 98 -2.05 8.36 -14.00
N TYR A 99 -1.40 7.88 -15.05
CA TYR A 99 -0.83 8.75 -16.09
C TYR A 99 -1.80 9.11 -17.22
N HIS A 100 -2.74 8.21 -17.57
CA HIS A 100 -3.71 8.45 -18.65
C HIS A 100 -5.15 8.50 -18.13
N GLY A 101 -5.64 7.45 -17.47
CA GLY A 101 -6.92 7.46 -16.75
C GLY A 101 -8.20 7.54 -17.60
N ASP A 102 -8.10 7.59 -18.92
CA ASP A 102 -9.26 7.66 -19.84
C ASP A 102 -9.93 6.29 -20.00
N ASP A 103 -11.27 6.27 -20.05
CA ASP A 103 -12.04 5.02 -20.08
C ASP A 103 -11.85 4.24 -21.38
N ASP A 104 -11.77 4.91 -22.53
CA ASP A 104 -11.56 4.22 -23.81
C ASP A 104 -10.15 3.61 -23.86
N HIS A 105 -9.16 4.34 -23.35
CA HIS A 105 -7.80 3.83 -23.22
C HIS A 105 -7.71 2.61 -22.27
N ILE A 106 -8.36 2.69 -21.11
CA ILE A 106 -8.41 1.58 -20.14
C ILE A 106 -9.10 0.36 -20.75
N ASN A 107 -10.25 0.55 -21.40
CA ASN A 107 -11.00 -0.54 -22.05
C ASN A 107 -10.20 -1.20 -23.18
N PHE A 108 -9.46 -0.41 -23.95
CA PHE A 108 -8.53 -0.94 -24.96
C PHE A 108 -7.47 -1.84 -24.31
N LEU A 109 -6.79 -1.38 -23.25
CA LEU A 109 -5.74 -2.16 -22.58
C LEU A 109 -6.29 -3.39 -21.85
N ASN A 110 -7.47 -3.30 -21.23
CA ASN A 110 -8.14 -4.44 -20.60
C ASN A 110 -8.40 -5.57 -21.62
N LYS A 111 -8.81 -5.20 -22.84
CA LYS A 111 -9.00 -6.16 -23.94
C LYS A 111 -7.67 -6.76 -24.41
N VAL A 112 -6.61 -5.96 -24.54
CA VAL A 112 -5.27 -6.44 -24.89
C VAL A 112 -4.77 -7.45 -23.84
N TYR A 113 -4.95 -7.16 -22.55
CA TYR A 113 -4.60 -8.09 -21.47
C TYR A 113 -5.42 -9.39 -21.54
N ALA A 114 -6.73 -9.31 -21.71
CA ALA A 114 -7.59 -10.50 -21.78
C ALA A 114 -7.14 -11.47 -22.89
N ILE A 115 -6.80 -10.94 -24.07
CA ILE A 115 -6.27 -11.72 -25.21
C ILE A 115 -4.95 -12.41 -24.86
N ASN A 116 -4.07 -11.75 -24.11
CA ASN A 116 -2.71 -12.20 -23.83
C ASN A 116 -2.51 -12.76 -22.41
N SER A 117 -3.58 -12.97 -21.63
CA SER A 117 -3.48 -13.28 -20.19
C SER A 117 -2.67 -14.53 -19.83
N GLN A 118 -2.56 -15.48 -20.76
CA GLN A 118 -1.79 -16.72 -20.59
C GLN A 118 -0.39 -16.66 -21.19
N SER A 119 -0.05 -15.57 -21.90
CA SER A 119 1.25 -15.41 -22.53
C SER A 119 2.36 -15.41 -21.47
N ASN A 120 3.37 -16.26 -21.66
CA ASN A 120 4.59 -16.26 -20.88
C ASN A 120 5.82 -16.15 -21.80
N PRO A 121 6.54 -15.01 -21.83
CA PRO A 121 7.68 -14.79 -22.71
C PRO A 121 8.84 -15.79 -22.57
N LEU A 122 8.91 -16.54 -21.46
CA LEU A 122 9.89 -17.61 -21.26
C LEU A 122 9.79 -18.71 -22.33
N HIS A 123 8.59 -18.93 -22.88
CA HIS A 123 8.31 -19.96 -23.88
C HIS A 123 7.94 -19.33 -25.23
N SER A 124 8.94 -18.73 -25.89
CA SER A 124 8.75 -18.08 -27.20
C SER A 124 8.37 -19.05 -28.33
N ASP A 125 8.57 -20.35 -28.11
CA ASP A 125 8.08 -21.44 -28.94
C ASP A 125 6.54 -21.58 -28.89
N ILE A 126 5.93 -21.25 -27.74
CA ILE A 126 4.48 -21.29 -27.53
C ILE A 126 3.84 -19.92 -27.81
N TRP A 127 4.50 -18.82 -27.40
CA TRP A 127 4.01 -17.44 -27.57
C TRP A 127 4.96 -16.56 -28.39
N PRO A 128 5.17 -16.86 -29.68
CA PRO A 128 6.03 -16.05 -30.55
C PRO A 128 5.49 -14.63 -30.77
N SER A 129 4.17 -14.42 -30.59
CA SER A 129 3.55 -13.09 -30.64
C SER A 129 4.15 -12.13 -29.64
N THR A 130 4.44 -12.59 -28.42
CA THR A 130 4.92 -11.72 -27.34
C THR A 130 6.38 -11.31 -27.56
N ALA A 131 7.22 -12.23 -28.04
CA ALA A 131 8.57 -11.91 -28.48
C ALA A 131 8.57 -10.87 -29.63
N LYS A 132 7.63 -10.99 -30.58
CA LYS A 132 7.43 -9.97 -31.62
C LYS A 132 7.07 -8.61 -30.99
N TYR A 133 6.07 -8.56 -30.11
CA TYR A 133 5.63 -7.30 -29.49
C TYR A 133 6.75 -6.62 -28.70
N GLU A 134 7.52 -7.38 -27.90
CA GLU A 134 8.67 -6.85 -27.17
C GLU A 134 9.73 -6.27 -28.11
N SER A 135 10.07 -6.98 -29.19
CA SER A 135 11.04 -6.48 -30.18
C SER A 135 10.59 -5.19 -30.85
N GLU A 136 9.29 -5.08 -31.18
CA GLU A 136 8.74 -3.88 -31.81
C GLU A 136 8.69 -2.70 -30.84
N VAL A 137 8.38 -2.94 -29.57
CA VAL A 137 8.43 -1.89 -28.52
C VAL A 137 9.85 -1.35 -28.35
N VAL A 138 10.86 -2.22 -28.30
CA VAL A 138 12.26 -1.80 -28.22
C VAL A 138 12.68 -1.02 -29.47
N CYS A 139 12.22 -1.40 -30.66
CA CYS A 139 12.53 -0.66 -31.89
C CYS A 139 11.88 0.74 -31.96
N MET A 140 10.76 0.96 -31.25
CA MET A 140 10.09 2.26 -31.21
C MET A 140 10.63 3.20 -30.12
N ALA A 141 11.32 2.65 -29.11
CA ALA A 141 11.92 3.38 -27.99
C ALA A 141 13.27 4.00 -28.37
#